data_AF-A0A069SFB1-F1
#
_entry.id   AF-A0A069SFB1-F1
#
_cell.length_a   1.000
_cell.length_b   1.000
_cell.length_c   1.000
_cell.angle_alpha   90.00
_cell.angle_beta   90.00
_cell.angle_gamma   90.00
#
_symmetry.space_group_name_H-M   'P 1'
#
loop_
_entity.id
_entity.type
_entity.pdbx_description
1 polymer ?
#
loop_
_entity_poly.entity_id
_entity_poly.type
_entity_poly.pdbx_seq_one_letter_code
_entity_poly.pdbx_strand_id
1 'polypeptide(L)'
;MPPATQTGANTFGCLIDGWIYTGQRYGPDHKASYYPAYNEDEKATVHVYVWVDTNTSISFNIIDPKEKNITVYSALERMNNDQTIYTDAVFKDGNKQEERLEDGIVNITRFDLKNRIISGTFEGGRVTEGRFDLTF
;
A
#
# COMPACT_ATOMS: atom_id res chain seq x y z
N MET A 1 5.22 -16.75 7.21
CA MET A 1 4.74 -15.51 7.88
C MET A 1 3.33 -15.73 8.41
N PRO A 2 2.92 -15.04 9.48
CA PRO A 2 1.51 -15.01 9.90
C PRO A 2 0.61 -14.51 8.75
N PRO A 3 -0.68 -14.87 8.73
CA PRO A 3 -1.60 -14.40 7.71
C PRO A 3 -1.63 -12.86 7.62
N ALA A 4 -1.66 -12.33 6.40
CA ALA A 4 -2.88 -11.73 5.85
C ALA A 4 -3.85 -10.93 6.75
N THR A 5 -3.48 -10.17 7.78
CA THR A 5 -4.39 -9.19 8.42
C THR A 5 -4.97 -8.23 7.38
N GLN A 6 -6.25 -7.93 7.55
CA GLN A 6 -7.03 -6.99 6.74
C GLN A 6 -7.87 -6.09 7.66
N THR A 7 -7.36 -5.77 8.84
CA THR A 7 -8.13 -5.09 9.90
C THR A 7 -7.72 -3.64 10.09
N GLY A 8 -6.82 -3.11 9.24
CA GLY A 8 -6.20 -1.82 9.45
C GLY A 8 -5.22 -1.83 10.62
N ALA A 9 -4.46 -2.92 10.81
CA ALA A 9 -3.54 -3.05 11.95
C ALA A 9 -2.26 -2.18 11.84
N ASN A 10 -2.21 -1.24 10.89
CA ASN A 10 -1.09 -0.37 10.57
C ASN A 10 0.24 -1.11 10.39
N THR A 11 0.18 -2.25 9.70
CA THR A 11 1.34 -3.07 9.37
C THR A 11 1.84 -2.76 7.97
N PHE A 12 3.15 -2.77 7.79
CA PHE A 12 3.80 -2.59 6.51
C PHE A 12 5.13 -3.32 6.51
N GLY A 13 5.44 -4.01 5.41
CA GLY A 13 6.79 -4.48 5.15
C GLY A 13 7.01 -4.87 3.70
N CYS A 14 8.27 -4.83 3.27
CA CYS A 14 8.69 -5.26 1.95
C CYS A 14 10.17 -5.65 1.96
N LEU A 15 10.60 -6.27 0.86
CA LEU A 15 12.01 -6.42 0.52
C LEU A 15 12.39 -5.39 -0.55
N ILE A 16 13.49 -4.67 -0.35
CA ILE A 16 14.12 -3.83 -1.38
C ILE A 16 15.55 -4.34 -1.56
N ASP A 17 15.89 -4.79 -2.77
CA ASP A 17 17.16 -5.48 -3.06
C ASP A 17 17.46 -6.65 -2.11
N GLY A 18 16.42 -7.36 -1.67
CA GLY A 18 16.53 -8.47 -0.72
C GLY A 18 16.68 -8.05 0.75
N TRP A 19 16.76 -6.76 1.06
CA TRP A 19 16.79 -6.24 2.44
C TRP A 19 15.40 -5.98 2.97
N ILE A 20 15.16 -6.33 4.24
CA ILE A 20 13.85 -6.20 4.87
C ILE A 20 13.63 -4.80 5.44
N TYR A 21 12.46 -4.22 5.14
CA TYR A 21 12.02 -2.94 5.68
C TYR A 21 10.63 -3.09 6.29
N THR A 22 10.43 -2.60 7.52
CA THR A 22 9.17 -2.76 8.26
C THR A 22 8.72 -1.45 8.90
N GLY A 23 7.45 -1.12 8.73
CA GLY A 23 6.93 0.22 9.03
C GLY A 23 6.27 0.44 10.38
N GLN A 24 6.16 -0.58 11.24
CA GLN A 24 5.32 -0.50 12.45
C GLN A 24 5.92 0.37 13.55
N ARG A 25 7.24 0.44 13.67
CA ARG A 25 7.91 0.97 14.87
C ARG A 25 8.06 2.49 14.92
N TYR A 26 8.12 3.13 13.76
CA TYR A 26 8.53 4.53 13.63
C TYR A 26 7.44 5.38 12.99
N GLY A 27 7.49 6.68 13.26
CA GLY A 27 6.60 7.67 12.67
C GLY A 27 5.21 7.75 13.32
N PRO A 28 4.31 8.52 12.70
CA PRO A 28 2.93 8.65 13.16
C PRO A 28 2.13 7.35 12.99
N ASP A 29 1.02 7.25 13.73
CA ASP A 29 0.11 6.09 13.68
C ASP A 29 -0.55 5.92 12.31
N HIS A 30 -0.86 7.03 11.62
CA HIS A 30 -1.42 7.01 10.27
C HIS A 30 -0.32 6.93 9.21
N LYS A 31 -0.39 5.91 8.35
CA LYS A 31 0.62 5.59 7.33
C LYS A 31 0.09 5.72 5.90
N ALA A 32 -1.17 6.14 5.75
CA ALA A 32 -1.81 6.35 4.47
C ALA A 32 -2.77 7.55 4.51
N SER A 33 -3.03 8.14 3.35
CA SER A 33 -4.00 9.22 3.13
C SER A 33 -4.80 8.94 1.86
N TYR A 34 -6.13 9.01 1.94
CA TYR A 34 -7.01 8.83 0.78
C TYR A 34 -7.47 10.16 0.17
N TYR A 35 -7.37 10.24 -1.15
CA TYR A 35 -7.82 11.36 -1.97
C TYR A 35 -8.86 10.85 -2.98
N PRO A 36 -10.15 11.19 -2.82
CA PRO A 36 -11.18 10.75 -3.76
C PRO A 36 -11.04 11.45 -5.11
N ALA A 37 -11.52 10.81 -6.18
CA ALA A 37 -11.70 11.48 -7.47
C ALA A 37 -12.84 12.51 -7.34
N TYR A 38 -12.64 13.72 -7.87
CA TYR A 38 -13.68 14.77 -7.82
C TYR A 38 -14.60 14.76 -9.06
N ASN A 39 -14.17 14.14 -10.15
CA ASN A 39 -14.89 14.03 -11.41
C ASN A 39 -14.56 12.69 -12.11
N GLU A 40 -15.23 12.41 -13.23
CA GLU A 40 -15.08 11.15 -13.97
C GLU A 40 -13.73 10.99 -14.70
N ASP A 41 -13.01 12.09 -14.91
CA ASP A 41 -11.69 12.11 -15.57
C ASP A 41 -10.55 11.89 -14.56
N GLU A 42 -10.82 12.02 -13.25
CA GLU A 42 -9.86 11.85 -12.18
C GLU A 42 -9.88 10.44 -11.59
N LYS A 43 -8.71 10.02 -11.10
CA LYS A 43 -8.55 8.75 -10.38
C LYS A 43 -8.35 9.02 -8.90
N ALA A 44 -9.09 8.29 -8.07
CA ALA A 44 -8.87 8.31 -6.64
C ALA A 44 -7.46 7.79 -6.34
N THR A 45 -6.82 8.28 -5.27
CA THR A 45 -5.45 7.90 -4.92
C THR A 45 -5.33 7.63 -3.43
N VAL A 46 -4.57 6.61 -3.06
CA VAL A 46 -4.11 6.43 -1.67
C VAL A 46 -2.60 6.65 -1.63
N HIS A 47 -2.17 7.70 -0.95
CA HIS A 47 -0.76 7.96 -0.70
C HIS A 47 -0.33 7.18 0.54
N VAL A 48 0.63 6.26 0.39
CA VAL A 48 1.25 5.51 1.48
C VAL A 48 2.57 6.19 1.83
N TYR A 49 2.78 6.46 3.12
CA TYR A 49 4.03 7.04 3.63
C TYR A 49 4.41 6.37 4.94
N VAL A 50 5.53 5.65 4.94
CA VAL A 50 5.92 4.75 6.02
C VAL A 50 7.35 5.02 6.44
N TRP A 51 7.55 5.33 7.71
CA TRP A 51 8.89 5.30 8.33
C TRP A 51 9.27 3.85 8.65
N VAL A 52 10.41 3.42 8.13
CA VAL A 52 10.98 2.09 8.37
C VAL A 52 12.21 2.13 9.29
N ASP A 53 12.76 3.33 9.50
CA ASP A 53 13.70 3.70 10.57
C ASP A 53 13.47 5.17 10.96
N THR A 54 14.19 5.67 11.95
CA THR A 54 14.23 7.05 12.43
C THR A 54 14.50 8.11 11.36
N ASN A 55 15.22 7.75 10.29
CA ASN A 55 15.55 8.64 9.17
C ASN A 55 15.22 8.05 7.79
N THR A 56 14.63 6.84 7.74
CA THR A 56 14.40 6.11 6.48
C THR A 56 12.91 5.95 6.25
N SER A 57 12.42 6.28 5.05
CA SER A 57 11.00 6.18 4.70
C SER A 57 10.77 5.58 3.32
N ILE A 58 9.63 4.93 3.15
CA ILE A 58 9.10 4.47 1.86
C ILE A 58 7.78 5.16 1.62
N SER A 59 7.58 5.69 0.41
CA SER A 59 6.29 6.24 -0.01
C SER A 59 5.94 5.88 -1.44
N PHE A 60 4.65 5.81 -1.74
CA PHE A 60 4.11 5.59 -3.09
C PHE A 60 2.62 5.93 -3.16
N ASN A 61 2.09 6.10 -4.36
CA ASN A 61 0.67 6.34 -4.63
C ASN A 61 0.01 5.08 -5.18
N ILE A 62 -1.05 4.58 -4.54
CA ILE A 62 -1.92 3.54 -5.11
C ILE A 62 -3.01 4.22 -5.93
N ILE A 63 -3.09 3.89 -7.22
CA ILE A 63 -4.00 4.56 -8.15
C ILE A 63 -5.32 3.81 -8.23
N ASP A 64 -6.44 4.54 -8.19
CA ASP A 64 -7.81 4.07 -8.40
C ASP A 64 -8.16 2.74 -7.67
N PRO A 65 -7.90 2.63 -6.34
CA PRO A 65 -8.23 1.42 -5.60
C PRO A 65 -9.75 1.19 -5.60
N LYS A 66 -10.17 -0.04 -5.90
CA LYS A 66 -11.59 -0.40 -5.98
C LYS A 66 -12.11 -0.92 -4.65
N GLU A 67 -13.22 -0.33 -4.18
CA GLU A 67 -13.86 -0.74 -2.93
C GLU A 67 -14.43 -2.14 -3.10
N LYS A 68 -14.19 -3.02 -2.12
CA LYS A 68 -14.74 -4.37 -2.13
C LYS A 68 -15.90 -4.42 -1.15
N ASN A 69 -17.11 -4.62 -1.67
CA ASN A 69 -18.25 -4.95 -0.82
C ASN A 69 -17.91 -6.26 -0.08
N ILE A 70 -17.78 -6.18 1.24
CA ILE A 70 -17.44 -7.31 2.13
C ILE A 70 -18.57 -8.39 2.15
N THR A 71 -19.66 -8.17 1.42
CA THR A 71 -20.80 -9.07 1.36
C THR A 71 -20.66 -10.11 0.24
N VAL A 72 -20.47 -11.36 0.69
CA VAL A 72 -20.59 -12.63 -0.04
C VAL A 72 -19.31 -13.12 -0.74
N TYR A 73 -18.58 -13.96 0.00
CA TYR A 73 -17.71 -15.00 -0.56
C TYR A 73 -18.53 -15.91 -1.50
N SER A 74 -18.63 -15.56 -2.77
CA SER A 74 -18.97 -16.53 -3.82
C SER A 74 -17.70 -16.79 -4.62
N ALA A 75 -17.30 -18.06 -4.71
CA ALA A 75 -16.06 -18.51 -5.34
C ALA A 75 -15.99 -18.21 -6.86
N LEU A 76 -17.01 -17.56 -7.42
CA LEU A 76 -17.19 -17.27 -8.85
C LEU A 76 -16.76 -15.84 -9.25
N GLU A 77 -16.55 -14.91 -8.29
CA GLU A 77 -16.10 -13.54 -8.60
C GLU A 77 -14.57 -13.39 -8.73
N ARG A 78 -13.85 -14.49 -8.90
CA ARG A 78 -12.38 -14.51 -9.09
C ARG A 78 -11.94 -14.00 -10.48
N MET A 79 -12.72 -13.13 -11.13
CA MET A 79 -12.38 -12.57 -12.44
C MET A 79 -11.89 -11.11 -12.32
N ASN A 80 -10.56 -10.98 -12.18
CA ASN A 80 -9.69 -10.05 -12.93
C ASN A 80 -9.71 -8.53 -12.70
N ASN A 81 -10.08 -7.97 -11.53
CA ASN A 81 -9.90 -6.51 -11.29
C ASN A 81 -9.40 -6.12 -9.89
N ASP A 82 -8.72 -7.03 -9.19
CA ASP A 82 -8.14 -6.79 -7.86
C ASP A 82 -6.76 -6.13 -7.91
N GLN A 83 -6.20 -6.03 -9.12
CA GLN A 83 -4.91 -5.42 -9.39
C GLN A 83 -5.08 -3.96 -9.77
N THR A 84 -4.24 -3.13 -9.16
CA THR A 84 -3.98 -1.78 -9.63
C THR A 84 -2.47 -1.54 -9.63
N ILE A 85 -2.06 -0.32 -9.93
CA ILE A 85 -0.66 0.10 -9.93
C ILE A 85 -0.36 0.96 -8.70
N TYR A 86 0.90 0.92 -8.27
CA TYR A 86 1.47 2.01 -7.51
C TYR A 86 2.44 2.83 -8.38
N THR A 87 2.49 4.13 -8.15
CA THR A 87 3.39 5.05 -8.85
C THR A 87 4.15 5.96 -7.89
N ASP A 88 5.18 6.63 -8.41
CA ASP A 88 5.97 7.62 -7.68
C ASP A 88 6.58 7.06 -6.39
N ALA A 89 7.04 5.82 -6.47
CA ALA A 89 7.66 5.17 -5.34
C ALA A 89 9.02 5.80 -5.02
N VAL A 90 9.21 6.16 -3.75
CA VAL A 90 10.43 6.78 -3.24
C VAL A 90 10.91 6.02 -2.02
N PHE A 91 12.18 5.62 -2.05
CA PHE A 91 12.92 5.17 -0.89
C PHE A 91 13.84 6.30 -0.43
N LYS A 92 13.60 6.80 0.77
CA LYS A 92 14.46 7.80 1.40
C LYS A 92 15.36 7.11 2.39
N ASP A 93 16.68 7.16 2.15
CA ASP A 93 17.66 6.51 3.00
C ASP A 93 17.93 7.31 4.30
N GLY A 94 18.72 6.73 5.22
CA GLY A 94 19.07 7.37 6.48
C GLY A 94 19.89 8.67 6.33
N ASN A 95 20.47 8.93 5.15
CA ASN A 95 21.16 10.17 4.82
C ASN A 95 20.24 11.22 4.17
N LYS A 96 18.93 10.94 4.11
CA LYS A 96 17.89 11.75 3.48
C LYS A 96 18.04 11.88 1.96
N GLN A 97 18.81 10.99 1.33
CA GLN A 97 18.82 10.89 -0.12
C GLN A 97 17.57 10.16 -0.60
N GLU A 98 16.97 10.67 -1.67
CA GLU A 98 15.76 10.10 -2.24
C GLU A 98 16.12 9.29 -3.49
N GLU A 99 15.83 8.00 -3.43
CA GLU A 99 15.93 7.08 -4.54
C GLU A 99 14.53 6.83 -5.10
N ARG A 100 14.35 7.07 -6.41
CA ARG A 100 13.13 6.67 -7.10
C ARG A 100 13.17 5.17 -7.33
N LEU A 101 12.09 4.49 -6.92
CA LEU A 101 11.83 3.10 -7.21
C LEU A 101 10.93 3.01 -8.45
N GLU A 102 10.97 1.87 -9.13
CA GLU A 102 10.09 1.61 -10.25
C GLU A 102 8.63 1.48 -9.80
N ASP A 103 7.72 1.97 -10.63
CA ASP A 103 6.30 1.71 -10.52
C ASP A 103 6.03 0.19 -10.55
N GLY A 104 4.94 -0.22 -9.91
CA GLY A 104 4.65 -1.63 -9.76
C GLY A 104 3.18 -1.93 -9.59
N ILE A 105 2.90 -3.18 -9.26
CA ILE A 105 1.55 -3.73 -9.15
C ILE A 105 1.17 -3.82 -7.68
N VAL A 106 -0.09 -3.52 -7.39
CA VAL A 106 -0.73 -3.69 -6.08
C VAL A 106 -1.88 -4.65 -6.23
N ASN A 107 -1.88 -5.73 -5.44
CA ASN A 107 -3.05 -6.59 -5.27
C ASN A 107 -3.84 -6.11 -4.04
N ILE A 108 -5.00 -5.49 -4.27
CA ILE A 108 -5.88 -5.03 -3.19
C ILE A 108 -6.67 -6.23 -2.65
N THR A 109 -6.48 -6.51 -1.37
CA THR A 109 -7.22 -7.57 -0.67
C THR A 109 -8.39 -7.02 0.14
N ARG A 110 -8.29 -5.77 0.60
CA ARG A 110 -9.39 -5.00 1.20
C ARG A 110 -9.20 -3.52 0.89
N PHE A 111 -10.26 -2.86 0.44
CA PHE A 111 -10.38 -1.41 0.44
C PHE A 111 -11.79 -1.10 0.92
N ASP A 112 -11.90 -0.39 2.04
CA ASP A 112 -13.14 -0.16 2.79
C ASP A 112 -13.16 1.30 3.22
N LEU A 113 -13.99 2.11 2.55
CA LEU A 113 -14.06 3.55 2.80
C LEU A 113 -14.74 3.86 4.13
N LYS A 114 -15.66 3.02 4.56
CA LYS A 114 -16.42 3.20 5.82
C LYS A 114 -15.52 3.03 7.03
N ASN A 115 -14.73 1.96 7.05
CA ASN A 115 -13.79 1.68 8.15
C ASN A 115 -12.41 2.30 7.92
N ARG A 116 -12.20 2.93 6.75
CA ARG A 116 -10.96 3.58 6.34
C ARG A 116 -9.76 2.61 6.34
N ILE A 117 -9.93 1.44 5.74
CA ILE A 117 -8.92 0.37 5.71
C ILE A 117 -8.49 0.09 4.27
N ILE A 118 -7.19 -0.04 4.06
CA ILE A 118 -6.61 -0.59 2.83
C ILE A 118 -5.58 -1.67 3.17
N SER A 119 -5.70 -2.83 2.54
CA SER A 119 -4.82 -3.98 2.79
C SER A 119 -4.49 -4.67 1.48
N GLY A 120 -3.24 -5.09 1.30
CA GLY A 120 -2.82 -5.69 0.04
C GLY A 120 -1.37 -6.16 0.02
N THR A 121 -0.96 -6.63 -1.15
CA THR A 121 0.44 -6.91 -1.48
C THR A 121 0.89 -6.01 -2.62
N PHE A 122 2.19 -5.78 -2.74
CA PHE A 122 2.75 -4.97 -3.83
C PHE A 122 4.15 -5.44 -4.22
N GLU A 123 4.49 -5.26 -5.49
CA GLU A 123 5.80 -5.59 -6.06
C GLU A 123 6.09 -4.76 -7.31
N GLY A 124 7.37 -4.51 -7.59
CA GLY A 124 7.80 -3.77 -8.77
C GLY A 124 9.28 -3.39 -8.70
N GLY A 125 10.00 -3.64 -9.79
CA GLY A 125 11.44 -3.37 -9.87
C GLY A 125 12.23 -3.99 -8.71
N ARG A 126 12.88 -3.14 -7.92
CA ARG A 126 13.67 -3.54 -6.73
C ARG A 126 12.82 -3.99 -5.54
N VAL A 127 11.52 -3.66 -5.52
CA VAL A 127 10.59 -4.01 -4.44
C VAL A 127 10.02 -5.40 -4.69
N THR A 128 10.26 -6.31 -3.76
CA THR A 128 9.74 -7.68 -3.77
C THR A 128 9.02 -7.99 -2.46
N GLU A 129 8.03 -8.89 -2.51
CA GLU A 129 7.30 -9.39 -1.33
C GLU A 129 6.67 -8.28 -0.44
N GLY A 130 6.20 -7.19 -1.04
CA GLY A 130 5.56 -6.10 -0.31
C GLY A 130 4.18 -6.47 0.24
N ARG A 131 3.89 -6.03 1.47
CA ARG A 131 2.60 -6.22 2.14
C ARG A 131 2.25 -5.05 3.04
N PHE A 132 0.97 -4.68 3.06
CA PHE A 132 0.45 -3.64 3.95
C PHE A 132 -0.96 -3.94 4.46
N ASP A 133 -1.29 -3.41 5.63
CA ASP A 133 -2.62 -3.39 6.23
C ASP A 133 -2.75 -2.10 7.05
N LEU A 134 -3.32 -1.05 6.45
CA LEU A 134 -3.21 0.33 6.92
C LEU A 134 -4.59 0.95 7.13
N THR A 135 -4.64 1.94 8.03
CA THR A 135 -5.72 2.93 8.08
C THR A 135 -5.32 4.20 7.34
N PHE A 136 -6.28 4.83 6.67
CA PHE A 136 -6.13 6.10 5.95
C PHE A 136 -7.19 7.10 6.38
#